data_AF-A0A9E2VNX5-F1
#
_entry.id   AF-A0A9E2VNX5-F1
#
_cell.length_a   1.000
_cell.length_b   1.000
_cell.length_c   1.000
_cell.angle_alpha   90.00
_cell.angle_beta   90.00
_cell.angle_gamma   90.00
#
_symmetry.space_group_name_H-M   'P 1'
#
loop_
_entity.id
_entity.type
_entity.pdbx_description
1 polymer ?
#
loop_
_entity_poly.entity_id
_entity_poly.type
_entity_poly.pdbx_seq_one_letter_code
_entity_poly.pdbx_strand_id
1 'polypeptide(L)' 'MSQKHTDRLGQVIGRVLRGGETIALYGPLGAGKTALVRGIAEGLGASPTAISSPTFVVIHEYQGRLPLAHV' A
#
# COMPACT_ATOMS: atom_id res chain seq x y z
N MET A 1 16.86 -4.08 1.14
CA MET A 1 16.01 -3.31 2.08
C MET A 1 15.49 -4.27 3.13
N SER A 2 15.61 -3.97 4.42
CA SER A 2 14.90 -4.74 5.46
C SER A 2 13.41 -4.42 5.41
N GLN A 3 12.54 -5.37 5.75
CA GLN A 3 11.08 -5.20 5.79
C GLN A 3 10.66 -3.89 6.50
N LYS A 4 11.30 -3.60 7.63
CA LYS A 4 11.07 -2.40 8.45
C LYS A 4 11.33 -1.08 7.72
N HIS A 5 12.26 -1.06 6.75
CA HIS A 5 12.52 0.13 5.93
C HIS A 5 11.42 0.34 4.88
N THR A 6 10.94 -0.75 4.26
CA THR A 6 9.84 -0.70 3.29
C THR A 6 8.54 -0.22 3.94
N ASP A 7 8.22 -0.72 5.13
CA ASP A 7 7.02 -0.34 5.86
C ASP A 7 7.04 1.16 6.22
N ARG A 8 8.18 1.65 6.75
CA ARG A 8 8.36 3.07 7.09
C ARG A 8 8.28 3.96 5.86
N LEU A 9 8.86 3.54 4.74
CA LEU A 9 8.78 4.27 3.47
C LEU A 9 7.33 4.38 3.01
N GLY A 10 6.60 3.26 3.01
CA GLY A 10 5.18 3.24 2.64
C GLY A 10 4.36 4.18 3.53
N GLN A 11 4.57 4.13 4.85
CA GLN A 11 3.84 4.99 5.79
C GLN A 11 4.09 6.48 5.54
N VAL A 12 5.33 6.87 5.22
CA VAL A 12 5.65 8.27 4.89
C VAL A 12 4.95 8.69 3.60
N ILE A 13 4.99 7.85 2.56
CA ILE A 13 4.28 8.11 1.30
C ILE A 13 2.79 8.28 1.58
N GLY A 14 2.16 7.33 2.29
CA GLY A 14 0.75 7.38 2.63
C GLY A 14 0.35 8.64 3.40
N ARG A 15 1.21 9.18 4.28
CA ARG A 15 0.92 10.42 5.03
C ARG A 15 0.94 11.68 4.18
N VAL A 16 1.71 11.73 3.09
CA VAL A 16 1.88 12.95 2.28
C VAL A 16 0.92 13.05 1.09
N LEU A 17 0.23 11.96 0.72
CA LEU A 17 -0.74 11.96 -0.38
C LEU A 17 -1.91 12.93 -0.14
N ARG A 18 -2.55 13.41 -1.20
CA ARG A 18 -3.67 14.35 -1.11
C ARG A 18 -4.93 13.84 -1.82
N GLY A 19 -4.82 12.77 -2.59
CA GLY A 19 -5.89 12.20 -3.39
C GLY A 19 -5.74 12.56 -4.87
N GLY A 20 -6.13 11.63 -5.75
CA GLY A 20 -6.01 11.78 -7.20
C GLY A 20 -4.64 11.40 -7.77
N GLU A 21 -3.67 11.04 -6.94
CA GLU A 21 -2.38 10.53 -7.41
C GLU A 21 -2.48 9.10 -7.93
N THR A 22 -1.69 8.78 -8.95
CA THR A 22 -1.48 7.41 -9.42
C THR A 22 -0.01 7.05 -9.22
N ILE A 23 0.25 5.90 -8.57
CA ILE A 23 1.61 5.45 -8.25
C ILE A 23 1.87 4.13 -8.97
N ALA A 24 2.85 4.12 -9.87
CA ALA A 24 3.28 2.91 -10.57
C ALA A 24 4.45 2.24 -9.83
N LEU A 25 4.31 0.94 -9.54
CA LEU A 25 5.33 0.14 -8.86
C LEU A 25 5.97 -0.88 -9.82
N TYR A 26 7.27 -0.76 -10.03
CA TYR A 26 8.03 -1.64 -10.93
C TYR A 26 9.05 -2.47 -10.17
N GLY A 27 9.20 -3.73 -10.57
CA GLY A 27 10.21 -4.63 -10.03
C GLY A 27 9.84 -6.10 -10.19
N PRO A 28 10.83 -7.00 -10.04
CA PRO A 28 10.61 -8.44 -10.19
C PRO A 28 9.61 -8.99 -9.17
N LEU A 29 9.18 -10.24 -9.38
CA LEU A 29 8.41 -10.98 -8.38
C LEU A 29 9.20 -11.04 -7.07
N GLY A 30 8.52 -10.84 -5.93
CA GLY A 30 9.19 -10.81 -4.63
C GLY A 30 9.94 -9.51 -4.30
N ALA A 31 9.93 -8.48 -5.16
CA ALA A 31 10.59 -7.19 -4.90
C ALA A 31 10.00 -6.37 -3.73
N GLY A 32 8.92 -6.84 -3.10
CA GLY A 32 8.27 -6.14 -1.98
C GLY A 32 7.25 -5.07 -2.37
N LYS A 33 6.75 -5.08 -3.61
CA LYS A 33 5.70 -4.15 -4.08
C LYS A 33 4.46 -4.16 -3.18
N THR A 34 3.92 -5.33 -2.89
CA THR A 34 2.77 -5.49 -1.98
C THR A 34 3.08 -5.04 -0.55
N ALA A 35 4.31 -5.26 -0.07
CA ALA A 35 4.72 -4.74 1.24
C ALA A 35 4.74 -3.21 1.28
N LEU A 36 5.20 -2.58 0.20
CA LEU A 36 5.16 -1.12 0.07
C LEU A 36 3.72 -0.59 0.05
N VAL A 37 2.83 -1.22 -0.73
CA VAL A 37 1.39 -0.87 -0.77
C VAL A 37 0.75 -0.97 0.61
N ARG A 38 1.05 -2.04 1.36
CA ARG A 38 0.60 -2.18 2.75
C ARG A 38 1.07 -1.02 3.63
N GLY A 39 2.34 -0.64 3.53
CA GLY A 39 2.86 0.52 4.27
C GLY A 39 2.14 1.82 3.88
N ILE A 40 1.81 2.01 2.59
CA ILE A 40 1.04 3.17 2.12
C ILE A 40 -0.37 3.17 2.72
N ALA A 41 -1.06 2.03 2.69
CA ALA A 41 -2.37 1.87 3.30
C ALA A 41 -2.36 2.19 4.81
N GLU A 42 -1.35 1.70 5.54
CA GLU A 42 -1.15 2.05 6.96
C GLU A 42 -0.87 3.55 7.15
N GLY A 43 -0.08 4.17 6.26
CA GLY A 43 0.17 5.61 6.25
C GLY A 43 -1.09 6.45 5.98
N LEU A 44 -2.06 5.88 5.28
CA LEU A 44 -3.40 6.45 5.09
C LEU A 44 -4.33 6.18 6.27
N GLY A 45 -3.92 5.38 7.26
CA GLY A 45 -4.74 5.00 8.42
C GLY A 45 -5.69 3.84 8.16
N ALA A 46 -5.48 3.06 7.09
CA ALA A 46 -6.27 1.86 6.85
C ALA A 46 -6.02 0.79 7.92
N SER A 47 -7.06 0.03 8.28
CA SER A 47 -6.93 -1.03 9.28
C SER A 47 -5.95 -2.11 8.82
N PRO A 48 -4.96 -2.51 9.64
CA PRO A 48 -4.02 -3.59 9.32
C PRO A 48 -4.72 -4.93 9.03
N THR A 49 -5.90 -5.15 9.60
CA THR A 49 -6.70 -6.38 9.40
C THR A 49 -7.43 -6.40 8.06
N ALA A 50 -7.63 -5.25 7.41
CA ALA A 50 -8.24 -5.15 6.10
C ALA A 50 -7.22 -5.42 4.96
N ILE A 51 -5.93 -5.43 5.27
CA ILE A 51 -4.84 -5.67 4.31
C ILE A 51 -4.52 -7.17 4.28
N SER A 52 -5.48 -7.98 3.83
CA SER A 52 -5.23 -9.36 3.44
C SER A 52 -5.28 -9.47 1.91
N SER A 53 -4.58 -10.44 1.33
CA SER A 53 -4.59 -10.71 -0.11
C SER A 53 -5.70 -11.71 -0.42
N PRO A 54 -6.92 -11.31 -0.78
CA PRO A 54 -7.92 -12.25 -1.25
C PRO A 54 -7.48 -12.86 -2.59
N THR A 55 -7.59 -14.17 -2.69
CA THR A 55 -7.03 -15.03 -3.74
C THR A 55 -7.61 -14.81 -5.14
N PHE A 56 -8.65 -13.97 -5.30
CA PHE A 56 -9.41 -13.81 -6.55
C PHE A 56 -9.83 -12.37 -6.88
N VAL A 57 -9.26 -11.35 -6.23
CA VAL A 57 -9.66 -9.96 -6.46
C VAL A 57 -8.69 -9.26 -7.41
N VAL A 58 -9.21 -8.68 -8.48
CA VAL A 58 -8.45 -7.93 -9.49
C VAL A 58 -8.00 -6.56 -8.97
N ILE A 59 -8.74 -5.96 -8.03
CA ILE A 59 -8.43 -4.67 -7.41
C ILE A 59 -8.71 -4.71 -5.90
N HIS A 60 -7.69 -4.52 -5.07
CA HIS A 60 -7.86 -4.38 -3.62
C HIS A 60 -8.12 -2.93 -3.26
N GLU A 61 -9.21 -2.67 -2.54
CA GLU A 61 -9.50 -1.36 -2.00
C GLU A 61 -9.25 -1.31 -0.49
N TYR A 62 -8.52 -0.29 -0.05
CA TYR A 62 -8.27 -0.01 1.36
C TYR A 62 -8.90 1.32 1.76
N GLN A 63 -9.66 1.31 2.85
CA GLN A 63 -10.31 2.50 3.39
C GLN A 63 -9.46 3.09 4.51
N GLY A 64 -8.88 4.26 4.25
CA GLY A 64 -8.22 5.12 5.24
C GLY A 64 -8.76 6.55 5.13
N ARG A 65 -7.92 7.57 5.38
CA ARG A 65 -8.28 8.98 5.12
C ARG A 65 -8.52 9.29 3.64
N LEU A 66 -7.97 8.47 2.75
CA LEU A 66 -8.21 8.47 1.31
C LEU A 66 -8.48 7.02 0.88
N PRO A 67 -9.35 6.78 -0.11
CA PRO A 67 -9.47 5.47 -0.73
C PRO A 67 -8.17 5.13 -1.46
N LEU A 68 -7.70 3.89 -1.30
CA LEU A 68 -6.55 3.36 -2.03
C LEU A 68 -6.99 2.13 -2.82
N ALA A 69 -6.92 2.23 -4.15
CA ALA A 69 -7.08 1.09 -5.05
C ALA A 69 -5.71 0.53 -5.43
N HIS A 70 -5.52 -0.77 -5.25
CA HIS A 70 -4.32 -1.51 -5.62
C HIS A 70 -4.70 -2.55 -6.68
N VAL A 71 -4.16 -2.37 -7.88
CA VAL A 71 -4.40 -3.21 -9.08
C VAL A 71 -3.22 -4.15 -9.30
#